data_AF-A0A4W6EGZ7-F1
#
_entry.id   AF-A0A4W6EGZ7-F1
#
_cell.length_a   1.000
_cell.length_b   1.000
_cell.length_c   1.000
_cell.angle_alpha   90.00
_cell.angle_beta   90.00
_cell.angle_gamma   90.00
#
_symmetry.space_group_name_H-M   'P 1'
#
loop_
_entity.id
_entity.type
_entity.pdbx_description
1 polymer ?
#
loop_
_entity_poly.entity_id
_entity_poly.type
_entity_poly.pdbx_seq_one_letter_code
_entity_poly.pdbx_strand_id
1 'polypeptide(L)'
;MGENDDSDIIEHHVEEEMEKRGARSHAASSSSFPESVSPSDREGHSSTQSSHRLLAYSDALISIIATVMILPVAHTKVEDNEELRESVQQLLTTKIAVYLMTFLIVNVAWAAHIRLFQVIVRIDDCLALLNLACMMLITFLPYTFSLMATFPQKILGILLFCGCVMVIGVIQSVIVLYAFSRPFLLNEQIQISENQTFYKHHILKVIMRVPLMCLFASIFSFIFFQLSYVLLAIVIFLPYISQFLKWCRSKAIGQVEETPDSMQFYTFLPNEPLTKERVEAFSDGVYAIVATLLILDIWFVSLCYLECSQKRQIHIFYTQYILLLKNLDMFILSGSFLSVRTTSQTQLS
;
A
#
# COMPACT_ATOMS: atom_id res chain seq x y z
N MET A 1 -70.03 -44.65 18.94
CA MET A 1 -70.51 -45.62 19.94
C MET A 1 -69.87 -46.95 19.56
N GLY A 2 -68.86 -47.51 20.22
CA GLY A 2 -67.99 -47.19 21.35
C GLY A 2 -66.75 -48.11 21.19
N GLU A 3 -65.56 -47.63 21.52
CA GLU A 3 -64.73 -48.09 22.66
C GLU A 3 -63.82 -49.31 22.41
N ASN A 4 -62.52 -49.07 22.70
CA ASN A 4 -61.51 -49.91 23.38
C ASN A 4 -61.06 -51.25 22.73
N ASP A 5 -59.84 -51.76 22.92
CA ASP A 5 -58.93 -51.68 24.08
C ASP A 5 -57.47 -52.05 23.69
N ASP A 6 -56.56 -51.71 24.59
CA ASP A 6 -55.10 -51.93 24.60
C ASP A 6 -54.63 -53.40 24.62
N SER A 7 -53.40 -53.66 24.17
CA SER A 7 -52.46 -54.55 24.88
C SER A 7 -51.01 -54.47 24.34
N ASP A 8 -50.13 -53.97 25.20
CA ASP A 8 -48.66 -54.04 25.19
C ASP A 8 -48.10 -55.47 25.40
N ILE A 9 -46.74 -55.57 25.38
CA ILE A 9 -45.81 -56.56 25.98
C ILE A 9 -45.10 -57.42 24.91
N ILE A 10 -43.87 -57.08 24.46
CA ILE A 10 -42.51 -57.32 25.03
C ILE A 10 -42.07 -58.80 25.05
N GLU A 11 -41.04 -59.13 24.26
CA GLU A 11 -39.95 -60.07 24.59
C GLU A 11 -38.74 -59.71 23.69
N HIS A 12 -37.62 -59.16 24.22
CA HIS A 12 -36.42 -59.89 24.69
C HIS A 12 -35.81 -60.80 23.60
N HIS A 13 -34.52 -60.88 23.31
CA HIS A 13 -33.24 -60.37 23.80
C HIS A 13 -32.18 -61.02 22.87
N VAL A 14 -30.95 -60.46 22.76
CA VAL A 14 -29.67 -61.25 22.70
C VAL A 14 -29.41 -61.98 21.36
N GLU A 15 -28.25 -62.04 20.70
CA GLU A 15 -26.81 -61.85 20.92
C GLU A 15 -26.22 -61.69 19.48
N GLU A 16 -25.26 -60.79 19.22
CA GLU A 16 -23.80 -61.07 19.23
C GLU A 16 -23.29 -61.73 17.93
N GLU A 17 -22.41 -61.02 17.20
CA GLU A 17 -21.06 -61.46 16.84
C GLU A 17 -20.51 -60.65 15.64
N MET A 18 -19.29 -60.17 15.85
CA MET A 18 -18.39 -59.60 14.86
C MET A 18 -17.73 -60.73 14.04
N GLU A 19 -17.51 -60.57 12.74
CA GLU A 19 -16.15 -60.69 12.17
C GLU A 19 -16.02 -60.42 10.66
N LYS A 20 -14.91 -59.71 10.36
CA LYS A 20 -13.99 -59.85 9.22
C LYS A 20 -14.43 -59.60 7.76
N ARG A 21 -13.87 -58.47 7.28
CA ARG A 21 -12.89 -58.35 6.16
C ARG A 21 -13.05 -59.29 4.95
N GLY A 22 -13.31 -58.66 3.80
CA GLY A 22 -12.31 -58.59 2.73
C GLY A 22 -12.67 -59.17 1.36
N ALA A 23 -12.44 -58.33 0.35
CA ALA A 23 -12.15 -58.62 -1.07
C ALA A 23 -13.31 -58.74 -2.09
N ARG A 24 -13.39 -57.71 -2.96
CA ARG A 24 -13.58 -57.68 -4.44
C ARG A 24 -14.08 -59.00 -5.08
N SER A 25 -15.11 -59.02 -5.92
CA SER A 25 -15.17 -58.41 -7.26
C SER A 25 -16.56 -58.54 -7.92
N HIS A 26 -16.71 -57.85 -9.06
CA HIS A 26 -17.74 -57.98 -10.12
C HIS A 26 -18.87 -56.94 -10.18
N ALA A 27 -18.61 -55.97 -11.08
CA ALA A 27 -19.51 -55.17 -11.90
C ALA A 27 -20.90 -55.79 -12.19
N ALA A 28 -21.96 -54.98 -12.10
CA ALA A 28 -22.58 -54.31 -13.26
C ALA A 28 -23.99 -53.75 -12.93
N SER A 29 -24.26 -52.58 -13.53
CA SER A 29 -25.58 -52.07 -13.98
C SER A 29 -26.52 -51.28 -13.03
N SER A 30 -26.80 -50.06 -13.51
CA SER A 30 -28.00 -49.21 -13.39
C SER A 30 -28.34 -48.50 -12.08
N SER A 31 -27.67 -47.36 -11.88
CA SER A 31 -28.05 -46.17 -11.10
C SER A 31 -29.34 -45.54 -11.66
N SER A 32 -30.44 -45.50 -10.89
CA SER A 32 -30.89 -44.43 -9.96
C SER A 32 -31.64 -43.27 -10.61
N PHE A 33 -32.90 -43.12 -10.17
CA PHE A 33 -33.87 -42.06 -10.46
C PHE A 33 -33.36 -40.63 -10.12
N PRO A 34 -33.93 -39.56 -10.71
CA PRO A 34 -33.37 -38.22 -10.61
C PRO A 34 -33.86 -37.47 -9.37
N GLU A 35 -32.90 -37.00 -8.57
CA GLU A 35 -33.12 -35.95 -7.56
C GLU A 35 -33.08 -34.58 -8.27
N SER A 36 -34.15 -33.82 -8.16
CA SER A 36 -34.29 -32.48 -8.71
C SER A 36 -33.31 -31.50 -8.05
N VAL A 37 -32.28 -31.08 -8.79
CA VAL A 37 -31.41 -29.95 -8.41
C VAL A 37 -31.77 -28.77 -9.30
N SER A 38 -32.37 -27.75 -8.71
CA SER A 38 -32.57 -26.42 -9.32
C SER A 38 -31.21 -25.75 -9.60
N PRO A 39 -30.92 -25.31 -10.84
CA PRO A 39 -29.63 -24.71 -11.19
C PRO A 39 -29.73 -23.17 -11.20
N SER A 40 -29.87 -22.51 -10.04
CA SER A 40 -29.92 -21.03 -10.01
C SER A 40 -28.98 -20.32 -9.02
N ASP A 41 -28.41 -20.97 -8.01
CA ASP A 41 -27.83 -20.19 -6.88
C ASP A 41 -26.31 -20.32 -6.67
N ARG A 42 -25.56 -21.00 -7.55
CA ARG A 42 -24.12 -21.28 -7.30
C ARG A 42 -23.10 -20.40 -8.03
N GLU A 43 -23.48 -19.59 -9.01
CA GLU A 43 -22.49 -18.84 -9.83
C GLU A 43 -22.42 -17.32 -9.56
N GLY A 44 -23.33 -16.76 -8.77
CA GLY A 44 -23.36 -15.31 -8.48
C GLY A 44 -22.49 -14.85 -7.29
N HIS A 45 -22.28 -15.71 -6.29
CA HIS A 45 -21.62 -15.32 -5.04
C HIS A 45 -20.08 -15.44 -5.05
N SER A 46 -19.51 -16.34 -5.85
CA SER A 46 -18.05 -16.57 -5.87
C SER A 46 -17.28 -15.46 -6.59
N SER A 47 -17.83 -14.92 -7.68
CA SER A 47 -17.20 -13.88 -8.53
C SER A 47 -17.27 -12.49 -7.91
N THR A 48 -18.31 -12.21 -7.11
CA THR A 48 -18.43 -10.95 -6.35
C THR A 48 -17.52 -10.93 -5.13
N GLN A 49 -17.29 -12.09 -4.49
CA GLN A 49 -16.34 -12.20 -3.39
C GLN A 49 -14.88 -12.05 -3.86
N SER A 50 -14.53 -12.57 -5.05
CA SER A 50 -13.17 -12.44 -5.60
C SER A 50 -12.82 -11.00 -5.97
N SER A 51 -13.79 -10.23 -6.47
CA SER A 51 -13.58 -8.81 -6.79
C SER A 51 -13.30 -7.98 -5.54
N HIS A 52 -14.10 -8.15 -4.48
CA HIS A 52 -13.88 -7.45 -3.22
C HIS A 52 -12.47 -7.71 -2.63
N ARG A 53 -12.00 -8.96 -2.68
CA ARG A 53 -10.64 -9.31 -2.21
C ARG A 53 -9.54 -8.66 -3.05
N LEU A 54 -9.71 -8.59 -4.37
CA LEU A 54 -8.74 -7.92 -5.25
C LEU A 54 -8.70 -6.41 -4.99
N LEU A 55 -9.86 -5.79 -4.77
CA LEU A 55 -9.97 -4.37 -4.44
C LEU A 55 -9.30 -4.08 -3.09
N ALA A 56 -9.57 -4.88 -2.06
CA ALA A 56 -8.94 -4.76 -0.75
C ALA A 56 -7.40 -4.93 -0.84
N TYR A 57 -6.92 -5.85 -1.67
CA TYR A 57 -5.50 -6.00 -1.96
C TYR A 57 -4.90 -4.73 -2.59
N SER A 58 -5.54 -4.17 -3.62
CA SER A 58 -5.08 -2.93 -4.26
C SER A 58 -5.05 -1.76 -3.27
N ASP A 59 -6.07 -1.62 -2.42
CA ASP A 59 -6.14 -0.53 -1.44
C ASP A 59 -5.05 -0.65 -0.37
N ALA A 60 -4.84 -1.86 0.16
CA ALA A 60 -3.77 -2.13 1.12
C ALA A 60 -2.39 -1.85 0.51
N LEU A 61 -2.16 -2.31 -0.72
CA LEU A 61 -0.90 -2.10 -1.44
C LEU A 61 -0.62 -0.60 -1.65
N ILE A 62 -1.60 0.15 -2.16
CA ILE A 62 -1.48 1.58 -2.40
C ILE A 62 -1.25 2.34 -1.09
N SER A 63 -1.96 1.98 -0.02
CA SER A 63 -1.74 2.55 1.32
C SER A 63 -0.30 2.35 1.82
N ILE A 64 0.23 1.13 1.68
CA ILE A 64 1.63 0.84 2.03
C ILE A 64 2.57 1.71 1.20
N ILE A 65 2.39 1.77 -0.11
CA ILE A 65 3.24 2.56 -1.01
C ILE A 65 3.21 4.04 -0.65
N ALA A 66 2.03 4.60 -0.39
CA ALA A 66 1.88 6.00 -0.04
C ALA A 66 2.59 6.33 1.28
N THR A 67 2.48 5.45 2.27
CA THR A 67 3.07 5.68 3.60
C THR A 67 4.58 5.48 3.63
N VAL A 68 5.13 4.47 2.95
CA VAL A 68 6.58 4.23 2.95
C VAL A 68 7.38 5.37 2.30
N MET A 69 6.73 6.29 1.58
CA MET A 69 7.37 7.49 1.03
C MET A 69 7.89 8.45 2.11
N ILE A 70 7.48 8.30 3.37
CA ILE A 70 8.01 9.11 4.47
C ILE A 70 9.42 8.69 4.89
N LEU A 71 9.83 7.44 4.61
CA LEU A 71 11.11 6.89 5.08
C LEU A 71 12.35 7.71 4.65
N PRO A 72 12.47 8.19 3.40
CA PRO A 72 13.60 9.02 2.99
C PRO A 72 13.68 10.37 3.72
N VAL A 73 12.55 10.86 4.25
CA VAL A 73 12.48 12.08 5.06
C VAL A 73 12.96 11.78 6.48
N ALA A 74 12.45 10.69 7.08
CA ALA A 74 12.77 10.26 8.45
C ALA A 74 14.26 9.99 8.68
N HIS A 75 14.99 9.47 7.69
CA HIS A 75 16.43 9.16 7.81
C HIS A 75 17.37 10.39 7.64
N THR A 76 16.84 11.61 7.59
CA THR A 76 17.67 12.81 7.43
C THR A 76 18.36 13.16 8.76
N LYS A 77 19.68 12.95 8.83
CA LYS A 77 20.51 13.34 9.99
C LYS A 77 20.72 14.86 10.00
N VAL A 78 20.36 15.51 11.11
CA VAL A 78 20.64 16.92 11.36
C VAL A 78 21.91 16.98 12.21
N GLU A 79 23.01 17.49 11.65
CA GLU A 79 24.24 17.77 12.42
C GLU A 79 24.13 19.12 13.14
N ASP A 80 24.70 19.19 14.34
CA ASP A 80 24.53 20.27 15.34
C ASP A 80 25.37 21.53 15.07
N ASN A 81 25.52 21.91 13.80
CA ASN A 81 26.30 23.08 13.38
C ASN A 81 25.35 24.23 13.01
N GLU A 82 25.45 25.40 13.67
CA GLU A 82 24.52 26.52 13.48
C GLU A 82 24.47 27.05 12.04
N GLU A 83 25.60 27.12 11.32
CA GLU A 83 25.63 27.51 9.90
C GLU A 83 24.99 26.45 8.98
N LEU A 84 24.95 25.20 9.43
CA LEU A 84 24.31 24.11 8.71
C LEU A 84 22.78 24.11 8.93
N ARG A 85 22.26 24.76 9.97
CA ARG A 85 20.82 24.74 10.31
C ARG A 85 19.94 25.35 9.24
N GLU A 86 20.30 26.51 8.68
CA GLU A 86 19.50 27.13 7.60
C GLU A 86 19.49 26.27 6.33
N SER A 87 20.65 25.75 5.94
CA SER A 87 20.79 24.88 4.76
C SER A 87 20.06 23.54 4.95
N VAL A 88 20.14 22.96 6.15
CA VAL A 88 19.41 21.74 6.53
C VAL A 88 17.91 22.00 6.58
N GLN A 89 17.45 23.16 7.04
CA GLN A 89 16.03 23.52 7.11
C GLN A 89 15.41 23.66 5.71
N GLN A 90 16.12 24.27 4.76
CA GLN A 90 15.69 24.32 3.35
C GLN A 90 15.64 22.92 2.72
N LEU A 91 16.65 22.09 2.99
CA LEU A 91 16.70 20.70 2.52
C LEU A 91 15.55 19.86 3.08
N LEU A 92 15.28 19.98 4.39
CA LEU A 92 14.20 19.26 5.07
C LEU A 92 12.83 19.70 4.55
N THR A 93 12.63 21.00 4.36
CA THR A 93 11.40 21.54 3.76
C THR A 93 11.19 20.98 2.35
N THR A 94 12.26 20.91 1.55
CA THR A 94 12.22 20.34 0.20
C THR A 94 11.88 18.85 0.22
N LYS A 95 12.48 18.08 1.13
CA LYS A 95 12.18 16.64 1.29
C LYS A 95 10.74 16.39 1.76
N ILE A 96 10.23 17.20 2.69
CA ILE A 96 8.84 17.14 3.14
C ILE A 96 7.90 17.48 1.99
N ALA A 97 8.19 18.53 1.21
CA ALA A 97 7.42 18.90 0.04
C ALA A 97 7.39 17.75 -0.99
N VAL A 98 8.55 17.14 -1.26
CA VAL A 98 8.66 15.95 -2.13
C VAL A 98 7.78 14.81 -1.63
N TYR A 99 7.82 14.50 -0.33
CA TYR A 99 6.96 13.49 0.29
C TYR A 99 5.47 13.80 0.12
N LEU A 100 5.06 15.04 0.40
CA LEU A 100 3.67 15.45 0.26
C LEU A 100 3.22 15.31 -1.20
N MET A 101 4.06 15.69 -2.17
CA MET A 101 3.73 15.55 -3.60
C MET A 101 3.56 14.09 -4.01
N THR A 102 4.49 13.20 -3.63
CA THR A 102 4.36 11.76 -3.96
C THR A 102 3.18 11.11 -3.28
N PHE A 103 2.92 11.45 -2.02
CA PHE A 103 1.73 11.00 -1.31
C PHE A 103 0.46 11.43 -2.07
N LEU A 104 0.36 12.70 -2.46
CA LEU A 104 -0.78 13.21 -3.22
C LEU A 104 -0.91 12.55 -4.61
N ILE A 105 0.18 12.29 -5.32
CA ILE A 105 0.14 11.58 -6.61
C ILE A 105 -0.43 10.18 -6.46
N VAL A 106 0.06 9.41 -5.48
CA VAL A 106 -0.40 8.04 -5.23
C VAL A 106 -1.88 8.03 -4.84
N ASN A 107 -2.33 9.01 -4.05
CA ASN A 107 -3.75 9.17 -3.70
C ASN A 107 -4.63 9.50 -4.91
N VAL A 108 -4.17 10.33 -5.86
CA VAL A 108 -4.91 10.58 -7.12
C VAL A 108 -5.04 9.30 -7.94
N ALA A 109 -3.96 8.52 -8.05
CA ALA A 109 -3.98 7.24 -8.76
C ALA A 109 -4.95 6.24 -8.11
N TRP A 110 -4.97 6.20 -6.77
CA TRP A 110 -5.91 5.40 -5.99
C TRP A 110 -7.36 5.84 -6.18
N ALA A 111 -7.65 7.14 -6.12
CA ALA A 111 -8.99 7.66 -6.35
C ALA A 111 -9.50 7.35 -7.77
N ALA A 112 -8.62 7.43 -8.78
CA ALA A 112 -8.95 7.02 -10.14
C ALA A 112 -9.24 5.50 -10.23
N HIS A 113 -8.44 4.69 -9.53
CA HIS A 113 -8.64 3.25 -9.43
C HIS A 113 -9.97 2.88 -8.74
N ILE A 114 -10.34 3.56 -7.65
CA ILE A 114 -11.66 3.34 -7.01
C ILE A 114 -12.78 3.59 -8.00
N ARG A 115 -12.76 4.76 -8.66
CA ARG A 115 -13.83 5.14 -9.61
C ARG A 115 -13.94 4.14 -10.77
N LEU A 116 -12.82 3.60 -11.23
CA LEU A 116 -12.80 2.55 -12.24
C LEU A 116 -13.54 1.29 -11.77
N PHE A 117 -13.24 0.81 -10.57
CA PHE A 117 -13.81 -0.40 -10.01
C PHE A 117 -15.19 -0.22 -9.34
N GLN A 118 -15.66 1.01 -9.13
CA GLN A 118 -17.07 1.27 -8.78
C GLN A 118 -18.02 0.91 -9.93
N VAL A 119 -17.56 1.08 -11.18
CA VAL A 119 -18.34 0.78 -12.39
C VAL A 119 -18.30 -0.72 -12.75
N ILE A 120 -17.22 -1.40 -12.37
CA ILE A 120 -16.94 -2.80 -12.70
C ILE A 120 -17.30 -3.69 -11.50
N VAL A 121 -18.43 -4.39 -11.56
CA VAL A 121 -18.92 -5.22 -10.45
C VAL A 121 -18.31 -6.63 -10.49
N ARG A 122 -18.11 -7.17 -11.70
CA ARG A 122 -17.55 -8.52 -11.90
C ARG A 122 -16.15 -8.43 -12.51
N ILE A 123 -15.26 -9.30 -12.04
CA ILE A 123 -13.86 -9.34 -12.48
C ILE A 123 -13.59 -10.67 -13.19
N ASP A 124 -13.09 -10.58 -14.42
CA ASP A 124 -12.50 -11.71 -15.15
C ASP A 124 -10.99 -11.82 -14.90
N ASP A 125 -10.39 -12.97 -15.18
CA ASP A 125 -8.95 -13.20 -15.04
C ASP A 125 -8.09 -12.19 -15.82
N CYS A 126 -8.57 -11.76 -16.99
CA CYS A 126 -7.90 -10.73 -17.79
C CYS A 126 -7.90 -9.36 -17.10
N LEU A 127 -9.03 -8.96 -16.49
CA LEU A 127 -9.09 -7.72 -15.70
C LEU A 127 -8.21 -7.83 -14.45
N ALA A 128 -8.18 -8.99 -13.81
CA ALA A 128 -7.34 -9.22 -12.64
C ALA A 128 -5.85 -9.08 -12.97
N LEU A 129 -5.41 -9.65 -14.11
CA LEU A 129 -4.03 -9.51 -14.58
C LEU A 129 -3.70 -8.06 -14.95
N LEU A 130 -4.62 -7.37 -15.62
CA LEU A 130 -4.45 -5.98 -16.02
C LEU A 130 -4.42 -5.04 -14.79
N ASN A 131 -5.20 -5.35 -13.75
CA ASN A 131 -5.11 -4.71 -12.45
C ASN A 131 -3.75 -4.96 -11.77
N LEU A 132 -3.25 -6.19 -11.77
CA LEU A 132 -1.95 -6.52 -11.18
C LEU A 132 -0.81 -5.78 -11.90
N ALA A 133 -0.88 -5.67 -13.23
CA ALA A 133 0.05 -4.88 -14.02
C ALA A 133 -0.03 -3.38 -13.68
N CYS A 134 -1.23 -2.84 -13.46
CA CYS A 134 -1.44 -1.48 -12.98
C CYS A 134 -0.80 -1.26 -11.60
N MET A 135 -1.04 -2.18 -10.66
CA MET A 135 -0.46 -2.13 -9.31
C MET A 135 1.08 -2.16 -9.34
N MET A 136 1.68 -2.99 -10.19
CA MET A 136 3.13 -3.05 -10.39
C MET A 136 3.71 -1.71 -10.88
N LEU A 137 3.00 -0.96 -11.71
CA LEU A 137 3.47 0.36 -12.15
C LEU A 137 3.27 1.42 -11.07
N ILE A 138 2.18 1.34 -10.29
CA ILE A 138 1.94 2.26 -9.18
C ILE A 138 3.01 2.08 -8.09
N THR A 139 3.45 0.85 -7.78
CA THR A 139 4.55 0.60 -6.83
C THR A 139 5.88 1.19 -7.31
N PHE A 140 6.05 1.36 -8.62
CA PHE A 140 7.25 1.92 -9.23
C PHE A 140 7.25 3.46 -9.26
N LEU A 141 6.09 4.13 -9.12
CA LEU A 141 5.99 5.60 -9.08
C LEU A 141 6.89 6.27 -8.03
N PRO A 142 6.92 5.81 -6.76
CA PRO A 142 7.91 6.23 -5.78
C PRO A 142 9.34 6.39 -6.28
N TYR A 143 9.82 5.37 -6.98
CA TYR A 143 11.19 5.28 -7.43
C TYR A 143 11.44 6.29 -8.54
N THR A 144 10.51 6.41 -9.51
CA THR A 144 10.64 7.38 -10.60
C THR A 144 10.63 8.81 -10.07
N PHE A 145 9.81 9.11 -9.06
CA PHE A 145 9.81 10.41 -8.41
C PHE A 145 11.10 10.68 -7.62
N SER A 146 11.60 9.70 -6.86
CA SER A 146 12.88 9.84 -6.15
C SER A 146 14.05 10.09 -7.12
N LEU A 147 14.04 9.42 -8.27
CA LEU A 147 15.03 9.64 -9.32
C LEU A 147 14.93 11.05 -9.90
N MET A 148 13.71 11.52 -10.16
CA MET A 148 13.43 12.90 -10.62
C MET A 148 13.90 13.95 -9.60
N ALA A 149 13.66 13.72 -8.30
CA ALA A 149 14.09 14.63 -7.24
C ALA A 149 15.61 14.66 -7.04
N THR A 150 16.30 13.53 -7.27
CA THR A 150 17.76 13.43 -7.11
C THR A 150 18.51 14.10 -8.26
N PHE A 151 17.98 14.02 -9.49
CA PHE A 151 18.62 14.57 -10.69
C PHE A 151 17.69 15.56 -11.42
N PRO A 152 17.35 16.71 -10.82
CA PRO A 152 16.37 17.63 -11.41
C PRO A 152 16.83 18.24 -12.75
N GLN A 153 18.15 18.31 -12.97
CA GLN A 153 18.74 18.82 -14.21
C GLN A 153 18.73 17.80 -15.36
N LYS A 154 18.41 16.52 -15.09
CA LYS A 154 18.39 15.46 -16.10
C LYS A 154 16.95 15.15 -16.51
N ILE A 155 16.67 15.30 -17.80
CA ILE A 155 15.36 15.06 -18.41
C ILE A 155 14.87 13.61 -18.20
N LEU A 156 15.78 12.65 -18.00
CA LEU A 156 15.46 11.23 -17.81
C LEU A 156 14.50 10.98 -16.64
N GLY A 157 14.62 11.70 -15.53
CA GLY A 157 13.72 11.52 -14.38
C GLY A 157 12.28 11.88 -14.71
N ILE A 158 12.09 13.02 -15.39
CA ILE A 158 10.78 13.49 -15.86
C ILE A 158 10.19 12.53 -16.88
N LEU A 159 10.98 12.10 -17.87
CA LEU A 159 10.52 11.16 -18.90
C LEU A 159 10.10 9.82 -18.31
N LEU A 160 10.87 9.29 -17.36
CA LEU A 160 10.54 8.03 -16.70
C LEU A 160 9.25 8.16 -15.88
N PHE A 161 9.12 9.24 -15.11
CA PHE A 161 7.91 9.51 -14.33
C PHE A 161 6.67 9.67 -15.23
N CYS A 162 6.74 10.56 -16.23
CA CYS A 162 5.65 10.77 -17.18
C CYS A 162 5.32 9.51 -17.98
N GLY A 163 6.33 8.75 -18.39
CA GLY A 163 6.17 7.46 -19.07
C GLY A 163 5.41 6.45 -18.21
N CYS A 164 5.77 6.31 -16.94
CA CYS A 164 5.05 5.43 -16.02
C CYS A 164 3.59 5.85 -15.84
N VAL A 165 3.32 7.15 -15.62
CA VAL A 165 1.94 7.66 -15.50
C VAL A 165 1.14 7.44 -16.79
N MET A 166 1.78 7.61 -17.96
CA MET A 166 1.15 7.34 -19.25
C MET A 166 0.76 5.86 -19.39
N VAL A 167 1.67 4.93 -19.06
CA VAL A 167 1.38 3.49 -19.15
C VAL A 167 0.27 3.10 -18.17
N ILE A 168 0.27 3.62 -16.94
CA ILE A 168 -0.81 3.42 -15.97
C ILE A 168 -2.15 3.88 -16.56
N GLY A 169 -2.19 5.08 -17.13
CA GLY A 169 -3.42 5.63 -17.73
C GLY A 169 -3.92 4.84 -18.94
N VAL A 170 -3.00 4.35 -19.77
CA VAL A 170 -3.33 3.46 -20.90
C VAL A 170 -3.91 2.15 -20.39
N ILE A 171 -3.28 1.51 -19.39
CA ILE A 171 -3.79 0.27 -18.79
C ILE A 171 -5.18 0.48 -18.20
N GLN A 172 -5.38 1.54 -17.41
CA GLN A 172 -6.70 1.88 -16.87
C GLN A 172 -7.74 2.13 -17.97
N SER A 173 -7.34 2.78 -19.07
CA SER A 173 -8.21 2.99 -20.23
C SER A 173 -8.57 1.70 -20.96
N VAL A 174 -7.64 0.75 -21.06
CA VAL A 174 -7.89 -0.58 -21.61
C VAL A 174 -8.87 -1.36 -20.71
N ILE A 175 -8.73 -1.27 -19.37
CA ILE A 175 -9.69 -1.87 -18.43
C ILE A 175 -11.11 -1.33 -18.69
N VAL A 176 -11.27 0.00 -18.81
CA VAL A 176 -12.56 0.62 -19.15
C VAL A 176 -13.08 0.08 -20.47
N LEU A 177 -12.27 0.15 -21.53
CA LEU A 177 -12.69 -0.24 -22.87
C LEU A 177 -13.11 -1.72 -22.92
N TYR A 178 -12.35 -2.58 -22.23
CA TYR A 178 -12.66 -4.00 -22.11
C TYR A 178 -13.96 -4.24 -21.35
N ALA A 179 -14.14 -3.60 -20.19
CA ALA A 179 -15.37 -3.70 -19.40
C ALA A 179 -16.59 -3.31 -20.26
N PHE A 180 -16.55 -2.15 -20.92
CA PHE A 180 -17.64 -1.70 -21.79
C PHE A 180 -17.87 -2.58 -23.02
N SER A 181 -16.89 -3.37 -23.45
CA SER A 181 -17.06 -4.35 -24.54
C SER A 181 -17.80 -5.62 -24.11
N ARG A 182 -17.90 -5.86 -22.80
CA ARG A 182 -18.59 -7.01 -22.19
C ARG A 182 -19.65 -6.50 -21.19
N PRO A 183 -20.87 -6.16 -21.63
CA PRO A 183 -21.87 -5.50 -20.79
C PRO A 183 -22.26 -6.28 -19.53
N PHE A 184 -22.05 -7.60 -19.51
CA PHE A 184 -22.27 -8.47 -18.33
C PHE A 184 -21.38 -8.16 -17.12
N LEU A 185 -20.26 -7.44 -17.31
CA LEU A 185 -19.32 -7.10 -16.24
C LEU A 185 -19.67 -5.80 -15.51
N LEU A 186 -20.54 -4.97 -16.11
CA LEU A 186 -20.93 -3.67 -15.58
C LEU A 186 -22.07 -3.80 -14.57
N ASN A 187 -22.22 -2.76 -13.74
CA ASN A 187 -23.38 -2.61 -12.88
C ASN A 187 -24.68 -2.58 -13.71
N GLU A 188 -25.70 -3.30 -13.23
CA GLU A 188 -27.02 -3.43 -13.86
C GLU A 188 -27.69 -2.05 -14.11
N GLN A 189 -27.46 -1.08 -13.22
CA GLN A 189 -27.93 0.30 -13.38
C GLN A 189 -27.37 1.00 -14.64
N ILE A 190 -26.14 0.67 -15.02
CA ILE A 190 -25.47 1.26 -16.19
C ILE A 190 -25.86 0.49 -17.46
N GLN A 191 -26.08 -0.82 -17.35
CA GLN A 191 -26.52 -1.69 -18.45
C GLN A 191 -27.90 -1.30 -19.00
N ILE A 192 -28.81 -0.84 -18.13
CA ILE A 192 -30.17 -0.44 -18.52
C ILE A 192 -30.22 0.99 -19.07
N SER A 193 -29.16 1.79 -18.87
CA SER A 193 -29.13 3.19 -19.30
C SER A 193 -28.93 3.33 -20.82
N GLU A 194 -29.81 4.09 -21.47
CA GLU A 194 -29.78 4.36 -22.93
C GLU A 194 -28.51 5.11 -23.40
N ASN A 195 -27.72 5.64 -22.46
CA ASN A 195 -26.55 6.50 -22.68
C ASN A 195 -25.19 5.84 -22.33
N GLN A 196 -25.04 4.52 -22.47
CA GLN A 196 -23.80 3.80 -22.15
C GLN A 196 -22.54 4.39 -22.83
N THR A 197 -22.67 4.88 -24.07
CA THR A 197 -21.58 5.52 -24.82
C THR A 197 -21.13 6.86 -24.22
N PHE A 198 -22.08 7.63 -23.67
CA PHE A 198 -21.79 8.87 -22.97
C PHE A 198 -20.99 8.59 -21.68
N TYR A 199 -21.43 7.62 -20.87
CA TYR A 199 -20.70 7.21 -19.66
C TYR A 199 -19.29 6.69 -19.98
N LYS A 200 -19.14 5.85 -21.01
CA LYS A 200 -17.85 5.35 -21.49
C LYS A 200 -16.90 6.50 -21.84
N HIS A 201 -17.35 7.43 -22.67
CA HIS A 201 -16.53 8.57 -23.10
C HIS A 201 -16.19 9.48 -21.92
N HIS A 202 -17.11 9.68 -20.99
CA HIS A 202 -16.89 10.50 -19.80
C HIS A 202 -15.81 9.91 -18.88
N ILE A 203 -15.94 8.62 -18.51
CA ILE A 203 -14.97 7.93 -17.64
C ILE A 203 -13.60 7.92 -18.30
N LEU A 204 -13.54 7.57 -19.59
CA LEU A 204 -12.30 7.56 -20.35
C LEU A 204 -11.65 8.95 -20.39
N LYS A 205 -12.44 10.02 -20.58
CA LYS A 205 -11.94 11.40 -20.60
C LYS A 205 -11.42 11.87 -19.25
N VAL A 206 -12.01 11.42 -18.14
CA VAL A 206 -11.52 11.72 -16.79
C VAL A 206 -10.19 11.02 -16.53
N ILE A 207 -10.10 9.71 -16.81
CA ILE A 207 -8.89 8.91 -16.60
C ILE A 207 -7.75 9.38 -17.52
N MET A 208 -8.03 9.66 -18.80
CA MET A 208 -7.02 10.08 -19.78
C MET A 208 -6.52 11.51 -19.58
N ARG A 209 -7.18 12.35 -18.75
CA ARG A 209 -6.77 13.73 -18.52
C ARG A 209 -5.36 13.84 -17.93
N VAL A 210 -5.06 13.05 -16.90
CA VAL A 210 -3.76 13.09 -16.20
C VAL A 210 -2.62 12.62 -17.14
N PRO A 211 -2.70 11.44 -17.79
CA PRO A 211 -1.74 10.99 -18.79
C PRO A 211 -1.50 11.99 -19.92
N LEU A 212 -2.57 12.61 -20.44
CA LEU A 212 -2.48 13.57 -21.52
C LEU A 212 -1.69 14.81 -21.09
N MET A 213 -1.94 15.32 -19.88
CA MET A 213 -1.18 16.46 -19.36
C MET A 213 0.28 16.10 -19.06
N CYS A 214 0.56 14.89 -18.57
CA CYS A 214 1.93 14.40 -18.41
C CYS A 214 2.66 14.24 -19.76
N LEU A 215 1.96 13.81 -20.81
CA LEU A 215 2.49 13.74 -22.17
C LEU A 215 2.87 15.15 -22.65
N PHE A 216 1.99 16.12 -22.50
CA PHE A 216 2.30 17.52 -22.82
C PHE A 216 3.51 18.03 -22.02
N ALA A 217 3.56 17.81 -20.70
CA ALA A 217 4.69 18.20 -19.86
C ALA A 217 6.01 17.55 -20.30
N SER A 218 5.96 16.29 -20.73
CA SER A 218 7.10 15.52 -21.25
C SER A 218 7.64 16.12 -22.56
N ILE A 219 6.76 16.47 -23.52
CA ILE A 219 7.15 17.16 -24.76
C ILE A 219 7.78 18.53 -24.46
N PHE A 220 7.15 19.31 -23.58
CA PHE A 220 7.65 20.63 -23.21
C PHE A 220 8.99 20.57 -22.44
N SER A 221 9.29 19.44 -21.78
CA SER A 221 10.55 19.24 -21.07
C SER A 221 11.78 19.30 -21.99
N PHE A 222 11.63 18.99 -23.28
CA PHE A 222 12.73 19.11 -24.25
C PHE A 222 13.06 20.55 -24.60
N ILE A 223 12.10 21.46 -24.46
CA ILE A 223 12.24 22.87 -24.83
C ILE A 223 12.63 23.71 -23.61
N PHE A 224 11.90 23.55 -22.50
CA PHE A 224 12.11 24.33 -21.27
C PHE A 224 11.89 23.45 -20.02
N PHE A 225 12.98 23.00 -19.39
CA PHE A 225 12.89 22.11 -18.22
C PHE A 225 12.22 22.79 -17.01
N GLN A 226 12.46 24.09 -16.77
CA GLN A 226 11.81 24.86 -15.69
C GLN A 226 10.28 24.88 -15.81
N LEU A 227 9.76 25.10 -17.03
CA LEU A 227 8.32 25.14 -17.29
C LEU A 227 7.69 23.75 -17.14
N SER A 228 8.42 22.68 -17.47
CA SER A 228 7.93 21.32 -17.31
C SER A 228 7.65 20.97 -15.84
N TYR A 229 8.52 21.39 -14.91
CA TYR A 229 8.27 21.18 -13.47
C TYR A 229 7.05 21.96 -12.97
N VAL A 230 6.85 23.19 -13.44
CA VAL A 230 5.66 23.97 -13.10
C VAL A 230 4.40 23.30 -13.64
N LEU A 231 4.43 22.82 -14.89
CA LEU A 231 3.32 22.05 -15.46
C LEU A 231 3.06 20.78 -14.67
N LEU A 232 4.09 20.05 -14.26
CA LEU A 232 3.96 18.83 -13.46
C LEU A 232 3.31 19.12 -12.10
N ALA A 233 3.75 20.19 -11.42
CA ALA A 233 3.14 20.63 -10.17
C ALA A 233 1.67 21.01 -10.37
N ILE A 234 1.33 21.75 -11.44
CA ILE A 234 -0.04 22.08 -11.79
C ILE A 234 -0.87 20.81 -12.01
N VAL A 235 -0.34 19.82 -12.74
CA VAL A 235 -1.05 18.54 -12.99
C VAL A 235 -1.38 17.81 -11.70
N ILE A 236 -0.46 17.83 -10.72
CA ILE A 236 -0.66 17.19 -9.42
C ILE A 236 -1.70 17.95 -8.59
N PHE A 237 -1.64 19.29 -8.55
CA PHE A 237 -2.53 20.10 -7.73
C PHE A 237 -3.92 20.33 -8.33
N LEU A 238 -4.06 20.33 -9.66
CA LEU A 238 -5.30 20.60 -10.37
C LEU A 238 -6.51 19.77 -9.89
N PRO A 239 -6.43 18.45 -9.67
CA PRO A 239 -7.55 17.68 -9.12
C PRO A 239 -7.96 18.19 -7.72
N TYR A 240 -7.00 18.45 -6.83
CA TYR A 240 -7.25 18.93 -5.47
C TYR A 240 -7.83 20.35 -5.45
N ILE A 241 -7.26 21.27 -6.22
CA ILE A 241 -7.75 22.64 -6.37
C ILE A 241 -9.19 22.61 -6.92
N SER A 242 -9.46 21.78 -7.92
CA SER A 242 -10.81 21.68 -8.49
C SER A 242 -11.85 21.18 -7.48
N GLN A 243 -11.47 20.27 -6.59
CA GLN A 243 -12.35 19.73 -5.57
C GLN A 243 -12.56 20.72 -4.42
N PHE A 244 -11.49 21.42 -4.00
CA PHE A 244 -11.56 22.49 -3.02
C PHE A 244 -12.41 23.67 -3.51
N LEU A 245 -12.20 24.12 -4.75
CA LEU A 245 -12.98 25.20 -5.37
C LEU A 245 -14.47 24.83 -5.46
N LYS A 246 -14.81 23.57 -5.75
CA LYS A 246 -16.20 23.11 -5.74
C LYS A 246 -16.82 23.12 -4.36
N TRP A 247 -16.10 22.63 -3.36
CA TRP A 247 -16.55 22.67 -1.97
C TRP A 247 -16.74 24.12 -1.51
N CYS A 248 -15.79 25.00 -1.79
CA CYS A 248 -15.91 26.44 -1.52
C CYS A 248 -17.09 27.06 -2.28
N ARG A 249 -17.29 26.75 -3.57
CA ARG A 249 -18.40 27.26 -4.37
C ARG A 249 -19.74 26.78 -3.84
N SER A 250 -19.85 25.50 -3.47
CA SER A 250 -21.05 24.91 -2.85
C SER A 250 -21.38 25.55 -1.51
N LYS A 251 -20.37 26.04 -0.77
CA LYS A 251 -20.55 26.68 0.54
C LYS A 251 -20.75 28.19 0.44
N ALA A 252 -20.22 28.83 -0.61
CA ALA A 252 -20.28 30.29 -0.84
C ALA A 252 -21.47 30.71 -1.71
N ILE A 253 -21.83 29.90 -2.70
CA ILE A 253 -23.00 30.07 -3.57
C ILE A 253 -23.97 28.98 -3.14
N GLY A 254 -24.97 29.36 -2.32
CA GLY A 254 -26.10 28.48 -2.00
C GLY A 254 -26.73 27.95 -3.30
N GLN A 255 -27.38 26.79 -3.23
CA GLN A 255 -27.98 26.06 -4.36
C GLN A 255 -28.69 26.99 -5.37
N VAL A 256 -27.98 27.46 -6.41
CA VAL A 256 -28.59 28.21 -7.50
C VAL A 256 -28.75 27.28 -8.68
N GLU A 257 -30.02 27.06 -8.99
CA GLU A 257 -30.63 26.35 -10.11
C GLU A 257 -29.87 26.60 -11.43
N GLU A 258 -29.33 25.53 -12.04
CA GLU A 258 -28.47 25.63 -13.22
C GLU A 258 -29.28 25.71 -14.52
N THR A 259 -29.06 26.77 -15.31
CA THR A 259 -29.57 26.94 -16.67
C THR A 259 -28.77 26.12 -17.71
N PRO A 260 -29.38 25.61 -18.80
CA PRO A 260 -28.84 24.44 -19.52
C PRO A 260 -27.65 24.68 -20.47
N ASP A 261 -27.42 25.89 -20.99
CA ASP A 261 -26.69 26.03 -22.28
C ASP A 261 -25.28 26.64 -22.23
N SER A 262 -24.76 27.08 -21.09
CA SER A 262 -23.37 27.58 -20.95
C SER A 262 -22.47 26.70 -20.07
N MET A 263 -22.98 25.53 -19.65
CA MET A 263 -22.36 24.62 -18.68
C MET A 263 -21.51 23.50 -19.32
N GLN A 264 -21.49 23.37 -20.65
CA GLN A 264 -20.88 22.20 -21.34
C GLN A 264 -19.35 22.04 -21.17
N PHE A 265 -18.63 23.04 -20.64
CA PHE A 265 -17.19 22.93 -20.38
C PHE A 265 -16.83 22.49 -18.94
N TYR A 266 -17.78 22.50 -18.01
CA TYR A 266 -17.50 22.33 -16.57
C TYR A 266 -18.40 21.36 -15.80
N THR A 267 -19.28 20.59 -16.42
CA THR A 267 -20.05 19.52 -15.75
C THR A 267 -19.30 18.18 -15.90
N PHE A 268 -18.11 18.00 -15.31
CA PHE A 268 -17.91 17.42 -13.98
C PHE A 268 -19.05 16.54 -13.48
N LEU A 269 -18.94 15.21 -13.70
CA LEU A 269 -19.62 14.21 -12.88
C LEU A 269 -18.63 13.43 -11.97
N PRO A 270 -18.02 14.04 -10.94
CA PRO A 270 -17.27 13.31 -9.91
C PRO A 270 -18.08 13.15 -8.59
N ASN A 271 -19.37 13.46 -8.60
CA ASN A 271 -20.22 13.53 -7.41
C ASN A 271 -20.71 12.17 -6.90
N GLU A 272 -20.32 11.06 -7.51
CA GLU A 272 -20.52 9.78 -6.85
C GLU A 272 -19.59 9.72 -5.63
N PRO A 273 -20.14 9.60 -4.41
CA PRO A 273 -19.32 9.53 -3.21
C PRO A 273 -18.36 8.34 -3.35
N LEU A 274 -17.11 8.56 -2.94
CA LEU A 274 -16.17 7.44 -2.80
C LEU A 274 -16.79 6.43 -1.84
N THR A 275 -16.68 5.14 -2.17
CA THR A 275 -17.22 4.09 -1.31
C THR A 275 -16.56 4.16 0.07
N LYS A 276 -17.38 4.28 1.12
CA LYS A 276 -16.92 4.44 2.51
C LYS A 276 -15.95 3.33 2.92
N GLU A 277 -16.27 2.08 2.58
CA GLU A 277 -15.46 0.88 2.86
C GLU A 277 -14.04 1.00 2.29
N ARG A 278 -13.90 1.58 1.09
CA ARG A 278 -12.61 1.75 0.41
C ARG A 278 -11.75 2.79 1.13
N VAL A 279 -12.38 3.89 1.55
CA VAL A 279 -11.72 4.95 2.33
C VAL A 279 -11.27 4.41 3.69
N GLU A 280 -12.13 3.63 4.35
CA GLU A 280 -11.82 2.96 5.61
C GLU A 280 -10.62 2.00 5.45
N ALA A 281 -10.65 1.11 4.44
CA ALA A 281 -9.54 0.18 4.16
C ALA A 281 -8.21 0.90 3.88
N PHE A 282 -8.25 2.01 3.12
CA PHE A 282 -7.07 2.82 2.89
C PHE A 282 -6.56 3.47 4.17
N SER A 283 -7.44 4.07 4.98
CA SER A 283 -7.04 4.68 6.25
C SER A 283 -6.50 3.66 7.24
N ASP A 284 -7.10 2.48 7.34
CA ASP A 284 -6.65 1.39 8.21
C ASP A 284 -5.25 0.95 7.82
N GLY A 285 -4.99 0.81 6.52
CA GLY A 285 -3.66 0.55 5.99
C GLY A 285 -2.65 1.63 6.39
N VAL A 286 -3.04 2.91 6.31
CA VAL A 286 -2.14 4.04 6.63
C VAL A 286 -1.78 4.01 8.10
N TYR A 287 -2.78 3.88 8.98
CA TYR A 287 -2.56 3.82 10.42
C TYR A 287 -1.77 2.59 10.83
N ALA A 288 -2.03 1.43 10.22
CA ALA A 288 -1.27 0.22 10.48
C ALA A 288 0.22 0.39 10.14
N ILE A 289 0.54 1.00 8.99
CA ILE A 289 1.94 1.23 8.61
C ILE A 289 2.62 2.28 9.49
N VAL A 290 1.93 3.35 9.87
CA VAL A 290 2.49 4.33 10.82
C VAL A 290 2.81 3.65 12.16
N ALA A 291 1.92 2.80 12.67
CA ALA A 291 2.16 2.05 13.91
C ALA A 291 3.34 1.07 13.77
N THR A 292 3.48 0.37 12.64
CA THR A 292 4.61 -0.54 12.41
C THR A 292 5.94 0.19 12.27
N LEU A 293 5.96 1.37 11.64
CA LEU A 293 7.16 2.20 11.56
C LEU A 293 7.58 2.72 12.94
N LEU A 294 6.63 3.13 13.78
CA LEU A 294 6.92 3.59 15.15
C LEU A 294 7.51 2.47 16.02
N ILE A 295 6.92 1.27 15.99
CA ILE A 295 7.47 0.15 16.78
C ILE A 295 8.83 -0.31 16.26
N LEU A 296 9.06 -0.25 14.94
CA LEU A 296 10.34 -0.61 14.34
C LEU A 296 11.44 0.39 14.71
N ASP A 297 11.11 1.69 14.77
CA ASP A 297 12.03 2.73 15.23
C ASP A 297 12.41 2.54 16.70
N ILE A 298 11.44 2.28 17.58
CA ILE A 298 11.67 1.97 19.00
C ILE A 298 12.59 0.74 19.14
N TRP A 299 12.35 -0.30 18.34
CA TRP A 299 13.13 -1.53 18.39
C TRP A 299 14.56 -1.32 17.90
N PHE A 300 14.76 -0.54 16.84
CA PHE A 300 16.09 -0.20 16.31
C PHE A 300 16.90 0.62 17.32
N VAL A 301 16.29 1.65 17.94
CA VAL A 301 16.92 2.45 18.99
C VAL A 301 17.29 1.57 20.19
N SER A 302 16.39 0.67 20.61
CA SER A 302 16.63 -0.23 21.75
C SER A 302 17.76 -1.21 21.49
N LEU A 303 17.84 -1.79 20.29
CA LEU A 303 18.95 -2.66 19.87
C LEU A 303 20.28 -1.91 19.85
N CYS A 304 20.30 -0.69 19.29
CA CYS A 304 21.49 0.14 19.28
C CYS A 304 21.97 0.47 20.70
N TYR A 305 21.03 0.75 21.62
CA TYR A 305 21.32 0.96 23.04
C TYR A 305 21.90 -0.29 23.72
N LEU A 306 21.35 -1.47 23.41
CA LEU A 306 21.81 -2.75 23.96
C LEU A 306 23.23 -3.09 23.47
N GLU A 307 23.51 -2.90 22.17
CA GLU A 307 24.83 -3.13 21.60
C GLU A 307 25.87 -2.11 22.11
N CYS A 308 25.47 -0.85 22.29
CA CYS A 308 26.32 0.18 22.91
C CYS A 308 26.61 -0.13 24.39
N SER A 309 25.61 -0.61 25.14
CA SER A 309 25.76 -1.04 26.53
C SER A 309 26.73 -2.23 26.66
N GLN A 310 26.60 -3.24 25.79
CA GLN A 310 27.53 -4.37 25.71
C GLN A 310 28.96 -3.93 25.35
N LYS A 311 29.15 -3.09 24.32
CA LYS A 311 30.48 -2.57 23.96
C LYS A 311 31.11 -1.75 25.08
N ARG A 312 30.31 -0.96 25.81
CA ARG A 312 30.78 -0.17 26.96
C ARG A 312 31.21 -1.06 28.12
N GLN A 313 30.47 -2.13 28.44
CA GLN A 313 30.89 -3.09 29.46
C GLN A 313 32.20 -3.79 29.09
N ILE A 314 32.34 -4.27 27.86
CA ILE A 314 33.58 -4.92 27.40
C ILE A 314 34.78 -3.96 27.50
N HIS A 315 34.61 -2.70 27.12
CA HIS A 315 35.67 -1.69 27.22
C HIS A 315 36.07 -1.40 28.68
N ILE A 316 35.10 -1.37 29.61
CA ILE A 316 35.36 -1.21 31.05
C ILE A 316 36.15 -2.41 31.59
N PHE A 317 35.74 -3.64 31.26
CA PHE A 317 36.47 -4.86 31.66
C PHE A 317 37.90 -4.89 31.13
N TYR A 318 38.11 -4.56 29.85
CA TYR A 318 39.45 -4.48 29.26
C TYR A 318 40.31 -3.39 29.90
N THR A 319 39.73 -2.21 30.15
CA THR A 319 40.45 -1.11 30.81
C THR A 319 40.87 -1.49 32.23
N GLN A 320 39.97 -2.13 32.99
CA GLN A 320 40.23 -2.56 34.35
C GLN A 320 41.26 -3.70 34.40
N TYR A 321 41.21 -4.64 33.45
CA TYR A 321 42.21 -5.70 33.30
C TYR A 321 43.61 -5.16 32.96
N ILE A 322 43.72 -4.20 32.04
CA ILE A 322 44.99 -3.53 31.71
C ILE A 322 45.54 -2.75 32.92
N LEU A 323 44.68 -2.07 33.69
CA LEU A 323 45.09 -1.37 34.92
C LEU A 323 45.60 -2.35 35.99
N LEU A 324 45.00 -3.53 36.09
CA LEU A 324 45.40 -4.58 37.02
C LEU A 324 46.75 -5.20 36.62
N LEU A 325 46.97 -5.45 35.33
CA LEU A 325 48.27 -5.85 34.77
C LEU A 325 49.36 -4.81 35.04
N LYS A 326 49.09 -3.53 34.79
CA LYS A 326 50.06 -2.45 35.08
C LYS A 326 50.41 -2.34 36.56
N ASN A 327 49.43 -2.54 37.46
CA ASN A 327 49.71 -2.55 38.90
C ASN A 327 50.51 -3.78 39.33
N LEU A 328 50.27 -4.94 38.73
CA LEU A 328 51.07 -6.15 38.97
C LEU A 328 52.52 -5.99 38.50
N ASP A 329 52.75 -5.46 37.29
CA ASP A 329 54.10 -5.17 36.80
C ASP A 329 54.83 -4.14 37.67
N MET A 330 54.12 -3.10 38.13
CA MET A 330 54.68 -2.11 39.07
C MET A 330 55.03 -2.74 40.42
N PHE A 331 54.22 -3.70 40.89
CA PHE A 331 54.48 -4.44 42.14
C PHE A 331 55.68 -5.39 42.01
N ILE A 332 55.85 -6.05 40.86
CA ILE A 332 57.02 -6.90 40.59
C ILE A 332 58.30 -6.07 40.44
N LEU A 333 58.24 -4.91 39.77
CA LEU A 333 59.38 -3.98 39.71
C LEU A 333 59.73 -3.38 41.08
N SER A 334 58.74 -3.04 41.90
CA SER A 334 58.95 -2.50 43.25
C SER A 334 59.51 -3.55 44.23
N GLY A 335 59.01 -4.79 44.18
CA GLY A 335 59.53 -5.90 44.99
C GLY A 335 60.97 -6.29 44.63
N SER A 336 61.33 -6.21 43.34
CA SER A 336 62.71 -6.42 42.87
C SER A 336 63.66 -5.32 43.36
N PHE A 337 63.19 -4.07 43.45
CA PHE A 337 63.98 -2.95 43.97
C PHE A 337 64.16 -2.99 45.50
N LEU A 338 63.14 -3.48 46.23
CA LEU A 338 63.22 -3.65 47.68
C LEU A 338 64.18 -4.79 48.08
N SER A 339 64.20 -5.89 47.31
CA SER A 339 65.08 -7.03 47.58
C SER A 339 66.57 -6.75 47.32
N VAL A 340 66.92 -5.77 46.49
CA VAL A 340 68.33 -5.35 46.29
C VAL A 340 68.80 -4.41 47.42
N ARG A 341 67.88 -3.67 48.05
CA ARG A 341 68.24 -2.68 49.08
C ARG A 341 68.47 -3.31 50.46
N THR A 342 67.76 -4.40 50.78
CA THR A 342 67.92 -5.09 52.06
C THR A 342 69.21 -5.89 52.17
N THR A 343 69.76 -6.40 51.05
CA THR A 343 71.07 -7.09 51.05
C THR A 343 72.25 -6.15 51.28
N SER A 344 72.09 -4.85 51.02
CA SER A 344 73.19 -3.88 51.18
C SER A 344 73.32 -3.30 52.59
N GLN A 345 72.29 -3.43 53.45
CA GLN A 345 72.34 -2.92 54.84
C GLN A 345 72.79 -3.96 55.87
N THR A 346 72.76 -5.26 55.58
CA THR A 346 73.22 -6.33 56.50
C THR A 346 74.73 -6.59 56.46
N GLN A 347 75.50 -5.85 55.67
CA GLN A 347 76.97 -5.96 55.57
C GLN A 347 77.73 -4.85 56.34
N LEU A 348 77.04 -4.05 57.17
CA LEU A 348 77.64 -2.88 57.85
C LEU A 348 77.35 -2.79 59.36
N SER A 349 77.00 -3.90 60.02
CA SER A 349 76.90 -3.98 61.48
C SER A 349 77.84 -5.03 62.06
#